data_AF-A0A094EMH1-F1
#
_entry.id   AF-A0A094EMH1-F1
#
_cell.length_a   1.000
_cell.length_b   1.000
_cell.length_c   1.000
_cell.angle_alpha   90.00
_cell.angle_beta   90.00
_cell.angle_gamma   90.00
#
_symmetry.space_group_name_H-M   'P 1'
#
loop_
_entity.id
_entity.type
_entity.pdbx_description
1 polymer ?
#
loop_
_entity_poly.entity_id
_entity_poly.type
_entity_poly.pdbx_seq_one_letter_code
_entity_poly.pdbx_strand_id
1 'polypeptide(L)'
;MRFSAALPLALLPTAYAQLNTLAKAKGMKYFGSATDNGELTDTAYVKILSDSTEFGQITPGNSQKWDSIEPSQGTFSYTKGDAIVSLAETNGQLLRCHNLCWHSQLPSWVTSGTWTNATLIAALKNHITNEVTHYKGKCYAWDVVNEAFNDDGTYRTDVFYNTIGPEYIPIAFEAAAAADPTVKLYYNDYNIESSGGKATAALNLVKSLKARGIKIDGVGLQAHFIVGSTPSLSAQVANLNTFIAAGVEVAYTELDIRFTSLPATTSGLAQQTTDYYNTVAACVQVGCVGITIWDYTDKYSWIPSTFSGQGDALPWDSNLVKKAGAYYGIVSALGGTATATTTAVPTTSATTAPGGSGTQVHWGQCGGNGWTGPTACVSPYKCTYSNDCSLCQEFGDTWTSLNQRHGVKDDRSLLIGGATCVKGFSAKGFDRNYVRKLTPRRSYARLVLQTGSWSGSGRRGVAAFRKAGQPILPEDQEPIPAPHAEVQATGAEEATRNGSGSGSGSEDSNDSSVEFHL
;
A
#
# COMPACT_ATOMS: atom_id res chain seq x y z
N MET A 1 -36.40 -10.51 -54.94
CA MET A 1 -36.11 -10.71 -53.50
C MET A 1 -34.79 -10.00 -53.21
N ARG A 2 -34.74 -9.12 -52.20
CA ARG A 2 -33.48 -8.50 -51.72
C ARG A 2 -33.18 -9.08 -50.34
N PHE A 3 -32.13 -9.88 -50.23
CA PHE A 3 -31.64 -10.34 -48.93
C PHE A 3 -30.68 -9.29 -48.38
N SER A 4 -31.15 -8.49 -47.42
CA SER A 4 -30.27 -7.68 -46.58
C SER A 4 -29.60 -8.61 -45.58
N ALA A 5 -28.31 -8.90 -45.78
CA ALA A 5 -27.52 -9.63 -44.79
C ALA A 5 -27.30 -8.72 -43.57
N ALA A 6 -28.02 -8.98 -42.48
CA ALA A 6 -27.75 -8.33 -41.20
C ALA A 6 -26.43 -8.86 -40.65
N LEU A 7 -25.44 -7.97 -40.48
CA LEU A 7 -24.21 -8.28 -39.78
C LEU A 7 -24.57 -8.59 -38.32
N PRO A 8 -24.13 -9.73 -37.73
CA PRO A 8 -24.35 -9.96 -36.31
C PRO A 8 -23.50 -8.95 -35.53
N LEU A 9 -24.18 -8.06 -34.81
CA LEU A 9 -23.52 -7.18 -33.86
C LEU A 9 -22.93 -8.06 -32.76
N ALA A 10 -21.61 -8.24 -32.77
CA ALA A 10 -20.92 -8.99 -31.74
C ALA A 10 -21.13 -8.27 -30.40
N LEU A 11 -21.91 -8.88 -29.52
CA LEU A 11 -22.01 -8.47 -28.12
C LEU A 11 -20.63 -8.65 -27.50
N LEU A 12 -19.90 -7.53 -27.38
CA LEU A 12 -18.70 -7.46 -26.54
C LEU A 12 -19.08 -7.95 -25.13
N PRO A 13 -18.23 -8.74 -24.46
CA PRO A 13 -18.49 -9.17 -23.10
C PRO A 13 -18.79 -7.97 -22.22
N THR A 14 -19.89 -8.04 -21.47
CA THR A 14 -20.21 -7.10 -20.39
C THR A 14 -18.98 -6.91 -19.50
N ALA A 15 -18.60 -5.66 -19.25
CA ALA A 15 -17.34 -5.31 -18.59
C ALA A 15 -17.24 -5.91 -17.17
N TYR A 16 -16.64 -7.09 -17.07
CA TYR A 16 -16.01 -7.54 -15.84
C TYR A 16 -14.80 -6.64 -15.63
N ALA A 17 -14.85 -5.84 -14.57
CA ALA A 17 -13.85 -4.82 -14.33
C ALA A 17 -12.44 -5.40 -14.19
N GLN A 18 -11.50 -4.66 -14.77
CA GLN A 18 -10.10 -4.98 -15.02
C GLN A 18 -9.31 -3.68 -14.79
N LEU A 19 -8.79 -3.48 -13.57
CA LEU A 19 -8.28 -2.17 -13.15
C LEU A 19 -7.16 -1.64 -14.06
N ASN A 20 -6.21 -2.49 -14.47
CA ASN A 20 -5.14 -2.10 -15.38
C ASN A 20 -5.63 -1.75 -16.79
N THR A 21 -6.60 -2.48 -17.34
CA THR A 21 -7.24 -2.13 -18.63
C THR A 21 -7.86 -0.72 -18.56
N LEU A 22 -8.56 -0.41 -17.48
CA LEU A 22 -9.19 0.90 -17.28
C LEU A 22 -8.16 2.02 -17.05
N ALA A 23 -7.09 1.75 -16.28
CA ALA A 23 -6.00 2.70 -16.07
C ALA A 23 -5.26 3.04 -17.38
N LYS A 24 -4.97 2.04 -18.22
CA LYS A 24 -4.40 2.26 -19.56
C LYS A 24 -5.33 3.05 -20.47
N ALA A 25 -6.64 2.85 -20.38
CA ALA A 25 -7.63 3.68 -21.08
C ALA A 25 -7.70 5.14 -20.58
N LYS A 26 -7.12 5.44 -19.41
CA LYS A 26 -6.88 6.81 -18.89
C LYS A 26 -5.48 7.35 -19.17
N GLY A 27 -4.66 6.64 -19.96
CA GLY A 27 -3.30 7.06 -20.33
C GLY A 27 -2.22 6.69 -19.32
N MET A 28 -2.57 5.99 -18.23
CA MET A 28 -1.61 5.50 -17.24
C MET A 28 -0.81 4.31 -17.82
N LYS A 29 0.41 4.08 -17.34
CA LYS A 29 1.21 2.90 -17.71
C LYS A 29 0.65 1.62 -17.08
N TYR A 30 0.17 1.71 -15.84
CA TYR A 30 -0.32 0.57 -15.07
C TYR A 30 -1.36 0.93 -14.00
N PHE A 31 -2.17 -0.07 -13.65
CA PHE A 31 -2.64 -0.29 -12.28
C PHE A 31 -1.95 -1.57 -11.77
N GLY A 32 -1.46 -1.61 -10.55
CA GLY A 32 -0.65 -2.72 -10.03
C GLY A 32 -0.95 -3.09 -8.57
N SER A 33 -0.27 -4.13 -8.10
CA SER A 33 -0.35 -4.62 -6.71
C SER A 33 1.05 -4.96 -6.20
N ALA A 34 1.29 -4.73 -4.91
CA ALA A 34 2.38 -5.44 -4.22
C ALA A 34 2.00 -6.91 -3.96
N THR A 35 2.99 -7.71 -3.59
CA THR A 35 2.89 -9.11 -3.14
C THR A 35 4.19 -9.54 -2.45
N ASP A 36 4.19 -10.60 -1.65
CA ASP A 36 5.36 -11.21 -1.03
C ASP A 36 5.42 -12.74 -1.24
N ASN A 37 6.62 -13.32 -1.06
CA ASN A 37 6.90 -14.71 -1.42
C ASN A 37 6.00 -15.75 -0.72
N GLY A 38 5.48 -15.44 0.48
CA GLY A 38 4.62 -16.36 1.23
C GLY A 38 3.26 -16.58 0.58
N GLU A 39 2.75 -15.57 -0.12
CA GLU A 39 1.43 -15.58 -0.77
C GLU A 39 1.41 -16.42 -2.05
N LEU A 40 2.57 -16.59 -2.70
CA LEU A 40 2.71 -17.31 -3.98
C LEU A 40 2.31 -18.80 -3.90
N THR A 41 2.11 -19.33 -2.69
CA THR A 41 1.59 -20.68 -2.46
C THR A 41 0.06 -20.79 -2.56
N ASP A 42 -0.66 -19.67 -2.44
CA ASP A 42 -2.11 -19.62 -2.65
C ASP A 42 -2.43 -19.44 -4.14
N THR A 43 -2.78 -20.55 -4.79
CA THR A 43 -3.11 -20.58 -6.22
C THR A 43 -4.36 -19.78 -6.58
N ALA A 44 -5.28 -19.54 -5.64
CA ALA A 44 -6.45 -18.70 -5.88
C ALA A 44 -6.08 -17.21 -5.84
N TYR A 45 -5.17 -16.83 -4.94
CA TYR A 45 -4.58 -15.50 -4.90
C TYR A 45 -3.74 -15.21 -6.17
N VAL A 46 -2.76 -16.08 -6.45
CA VAL A 46 -1.85 -15.93 -7.60
C VAL A 46 -2.60 -15.86 -8.93
N LYS A 47 -3.74 -16.56 -9.06
CA LYS A 47 -4.58 -16.50 -10.26
C LYS A 47 -5.13 -15.09 -10.55
N ILE A 48 -5.50 -14.32 -9.52
CA ILE A 48 -5.99 -12.94 -9.70
C ILE A 48 -4.79 -12.00 -9.86
N LEU A 49 -3.74 -12.18 -9.04
CA LEU A 49 -2.50 -11.40 -9.14
C LEU A 49 -1.85 -11.47 -10.53
N SER A 50 -1.93 -12.64 -11.19
CA SER A 50 -1.35 -12.89 -12.52
C SER A 50 -2.22 -12.40 -13.68
N ASP A 51 -3.45 -11.95 -13.42
CA ASP A 51 -4.29 -11.36 -14.48
C ASP A 51 -3.76 -9.95 -14.81
N SER A 52 -2.96 -9.87 -15.88
CA SER A 52 -2.37 -8.60 -16.32
C SER A 52 -3.38 -7.57 -16.86
N THR A 53 -4.67 -7.93 -16.98
CA THR A 53 -5.75 -6.98 -17.21
C THR A 53 -6.29 -6.36 -15.93
N GLU A 54 -6.19 -7.05 -14.79
CA GLU A 54 -6.46 -6.51 -13.46
C GLU A 54 -5.23 -5.74 -12.92
N PHE A 55 -4.05 -6.38 -12.94
CA PHE A 55 -2.79 -5.81 -12.43
C PHE A 55 -1.68 -5.85 -13.49
N GLY A 56 -1.36 -4.71 -14.10
CA GLY A 56 -0.29 -4.58 -15.09
C GLY A 56 1.10 -4.34 -14.51
N GLN A 57 1.24 -4.33 -13.18
CA GLN A 57 2.50 -4.05 -12.49
C GLN A 57 2.54 -4.74 -11.13
N ILE A 58 3.72 -5.21 -10.74
CA ILE A 58 4.02 -5.90 -9.47
C ILE A 58 5.12 -5.16 -8.70
N THR A 59 4.99 -5.11 -7.37
CA THR A 59 6.06 -4.67 -6.44
C THR A 59 6.37 -5.80 -5.45
N PRO A 60 7.63 -6.21 -5.26
CA PRO A 60 7.99 -7.12 -4.18
C PRO A 60 7.92 -6.40 -2.82
N GLY A 61 7.01 -6.83 -1.95
CA GLY A 61 6.77 -6.15 -0.67
C GLY A 61 7.94 -6.20 0.31
N ASN A 62 8.79 -7.24 0.25
CA ASN A 62 9.93 -7.41 1.16
C ASN A 62 11.21 -7.94 0.50
N SER A 63 11.11 -8.75 -0.56
CA SER A 63 12.24 -9.55 -1.06
C SER A 63 13.35 -8.80 -1.82
N GLN A 64 13.21 -7.48 -1.98
CA GLN A 64 14.22 -6.54 -2.50
C GLN A 64 14.60 -5.46 -1.47
N LYS A 65 14.36 -5.70 -0.18
CA LYS A 65 14.88 -4.86 0.91
C LYS A 65 16.23 -5.36 1.41
N TRP A 66 17.03 -4.48 2.00
CA TRP A 66 18.44 -4.72 2.32
C TRP A 66 18.65 -6.00 3.17
N ASP A 67 17.83 -6.25 4.20
CA ASP A 67 17.96 -7.44 5.06
C ASP A 67 17.84 -8.78 4.30
N SER A 68 17.10 -8.77 3.19
CA SER A 68 16.80 -9.93 2.37
C SER A 68 17.81 -10.10 1.23
N ILE A 69 18.35 -8.99 0.74
CA ILE A 69 19.29 -8.95 -0.39
C ILE A 69 20.75 -9.09 0.04
N GLU A 70 21.18 -8.41 1.10
CA GLU A 70 22.56 -8.45 1.61
C GLU A 70 22.59 -8.78 3.12
N PRO A 71 22.14 -9.98 3.53
CA PRO A 71 22.01 -10.36 4.95
C PRO A 71 23.34 -10.33 5.73
N SER A 72 24.47 -10.44 5.03
CA SER A 72 25.82 -10.19 5.55
C SER A 72 26.66 -9.43 4.52
N GLN A 73 27.47 -8.47 4.99
CA GLN A 73 28.23 -7.55 4.13
C GLN A 73 28.96 -8.26 2.98
N GLY A 74 28.70 -7.81 1.74
CA GLY A 74 29.27 -8.38 0.52
C GLY A 74 28.73 -9.76 0.10
N THR A 75 27.73 -10.30 0.79
CA THR A 75 27.09 -11.59 0.47
C THR A 75 25.65 -11.36 0.04
N PHE A 76 25.39 -11.51 -1.26
CA PHE A 76 24.09 -11.21 -1.86
C PHE A 76 23.21 -12.46 -2.06
N SER A 77 21.89 -12.30 -1.91
CA SER A 77 20.89 -13.37 -2.02
C SER A 77 19.65 -12.91 -2.80
N TYR A 78 19.67 -13.05 -4.12
CA TYR A 78 18.59 -12.60 -5.00
C TYR A 78 17.41 -13.56 -5.14
N THR A 79 17.54 -14.84 -4.72
CA THR A 79 16.58 -15.93 -4.96
C THR A 79 15.11 -15.58 -4.68
N LYS A 80 14.85 -14.79 -3.62
CA LYS A 80 13.50 -14.37 -3.24
C LYS A 80 12.94 -13.26 -4.12
N GLY A 81 13.76 -12.26 -4.45
CA GLY A 81 13.36 -11.17 -5.35
C GLY A 81 13.20 -11.66 -6.79
N ASP A 82 14.13 -12.50 -7.27
CA ASP A 82 14.05 -13.16 -8.58
C ASP A 82 12.76 -13.98 -8.77
N ALA A 83 12.17 -14.55 -7.71
CA ALA A 83 10.89 -15.24 -7.81
C ALA A 83 9.71 -14.29 -8.13
N ILE A 84 9.71 -13.07 -7.56
CA ILE A 84 8.69 -12.05 -7.84
C ILE A 84 8.92 -11.42 -9.22
N VAL A 85 10.18 -11.19 -9.58
CA VAL A 85 10.59 -10.74 -10.92
C VAL A 85 10.14 -11.74 -11.99
N SER A 86 10.37 -13.04 -11.78
CA SER A 86 9.96 -14.10 -12.71
C SER A 86 8.44 -14.16 -12.89
N LEU A 87 7.66 -13.91 -11.83
CA LEU A 87 6.20 -13.81 -11.91
C LEU A 87 5.79 -12.64 -12.82
N ALA A 88 6.36 -11.45 -12.59
CA ALA A 88 6.06 -10.27 -13.38
C ALA A 88 6.45 -10.45 -14.87
N GLU A 89 7.65 -10.97 -15.15
CA GLU A 89 8.13 -11.28 -16.50
C GLU A 89 7.22 -12.30 -17.21
N THR A 90 6.82 -13.39 -16.52
CA THR A 90 5.93 -14.43 -17.07
C THR A 90 4.57 -13.87 -17.49
N ASN A 91 4.03 -12.92 -16.73
CA ASN A 91 2.71 -12.34 -16.95
C ASN A 91 2.72 -11.08 -17.82
N GLY A 92 3.90 -10.60 -18.25
CA GLY A 92 4.05 -9.33 -18.99
C GLY A 92 3.70 -8.09 -18.15
N GLN A 93 3.89 -8.17 -16.83
CA GLN A 93 3.64 -7.09 -15.88
C GLN A 93 4.90 -6.23 -15.74
N LEU A 94 4.74 -4.91 -15.56
CA LEU A 94 5.87 -4.05 -15.17
C LEU A 94 6.34 -4.40 -13.76
N LEU A 95 7.61 -4.21 -13.46
CA LEU A 95 8.15 -4.38 -12.11
C LEU A 95 8.52 -3.01 -11.54
N ARG A 96 8.01 -2.67 -10.35
CA ARG A 96 8.63 -1.61 -9.53
C ARG A 96 9.51 -2.30 -8.50
N CYS A 97 10.77 -1.94 -8.48
CA CYS A 97 11.74 -2.53 -7.57
C CYS A 97 11.85 -1.70 -6.29
N HIS A 98 11.81 -2.36 -5.14
CA HIS A 98 11.55 -1.73 -3.85
C HIS A 98 12.24 -2.50 -2.70
N ASN A 99 13.20 -1.94 -1.96
CA ASN A 99 13.78 -0.60 -2.08
C ASN A 99 15.24 -0.62 -1.59
N LEU A 100 16.05 0.33 -2.08
CA LEU A 100 17.52 0.26 -1.95
C LEU A 100 18.09 0.91 -0.67
N CYS A 101 17.39 1.88 -0.09
CA CYS A 101 17.88 2.63 1.06
C CYS A 101 16.71 3.13 1.92
N TRP A 102 16.55 2.51 3.08
CA TRP A 102 15.48 2.79 4.04
C TRP A 102 15.99 2.57 5.47
N HIS A 103 15.38 3.26 6.43
CA HIS A 103 15.74 3.15 7.84
C HIS A 103 15.29 1.83 8.49
N SER A 104 14.37 1.11 7.86
CA SER A 104 13.78 -0.15 8.33
C SER A 104 14.22 -1.33 7.44
N GLN A 105 14.07 -2.56 7.94
CA GLN A 105 14.50 -3.80 7.27
C GLN A 105 15.98 -3.76 6.81
N LEU A 106 16.82 -3.19 7.68
CA LEU A 106 18.28 -3.19 7.55
C LEU A 106 18.87 -4.41 8.26
N PRO A 107 19.87 -5.09 7.65
CA PRO A 107 20.57 -6.19 8.30
C PRO A 107 21.40 -5.66 9.50
N SER A 108 21.61 -6.52 10.51
CA SER A 108 22.25 -6.11 11.77
C SER A 108 23.69 -5.62 11.61
N TRP A 109 24.41 -6.05 10.58
CA TRP A 109 25.76 -5.56 10.27
C TRP A 109 25.77 -4.09 9.81
N VAL A 110 24.67 -3.60 9.22
CA VAL A 110 24.48 -2.18 8.91
C VAL A 110 24.14 -1.42 10.19
N THR A 111 23.09 -1.81 10.92
CA THR A 111 22.60 -1.04 12.08
C THR A 111 23.52 -1.06 13.31
N SER A 112 24.30 -2.12 13.46
CA SER A 112 25.25 -2.30 14.58
C SER A 112 26.72 -2.20 14.16
N GLY A 113 26.99 -1.82 12.90
CA GLY A 113 28.34 -1.66 12.37
C GLY A 113 29.08 -0.46 12.98
N THR A 114 30.40 -0.57 13.14
CA THR A 114 31.24 0.56 13.55
C THR A 114 31.65 1.37 12.32
N TRP A 115 30.88 2.42 12.03
CA TRP A 115 31.01 3.16 10.78
C TRP A 115 31.81 4.45 10.89
N THR A 116 32.47 4.78 9.78
CA THR A 116 32.88 6.15 9.44
C THR A 116 32.06 6.60 8.24
N ASN A 117 32.03 7.90 7.97
CA ASN A 117 31.36 8.45 6.77
C ASN A 117 31.85 7.73 5.49
N ALA A 118 33.17 7.60 5.30
CA ALA A 118 33.75 6.91 4.15
C ALA A 118 33.39 5.41 4.07
N THR A 119 33.43 4.67 5.19
CA THR A 119 33.14 3.23 5.16
C THR A 119 31.65 2.91 4.96
N LEU A 120 30.73 3.74 5.49
CA LEU A 120 29.30 3.56 5.23
C LEU A 120 28.90 4.01 3.81
N ILE A 121 29.50 5.08 3.26
CA ILE A 121 29.33 5.43 1.84
C ILE A 121 29.76 4.26 0.94
N ALA A 122 30.90 3.64 1.23
CA ALA A 122 31.38 2.49 0.45
C ALA A 122 30.41 1.30 0.52
N ALA A 123 29.88 0.99 1.72
CA ALA A 123 28.87 -0.07 1.89
C ALA A 123 27.56 0.24 1.15
N LEU A 124 27.04 1.47 1.27
CA LEU A 124 25.82 1.92 0.58
C LEU A 124 25.97 1.87 -0.94
N LYS A 125 27.08 2.37 -1.48
CA LYS A 125 27.37 2.29 -2.93
C LYS A 125 27.52 0.83 -3.38
N ASN A 126 28.15 -0.04 -2.58
CA ASN A 126 28.29 -1.47 -2.90
C ASN A 126 26.93 -2.16 -2.97
N HIS A 127 26.08 -1.98 -1.96
CA HIS A 127 24.73 -2.54 -1.91
C HIS A 127 23.93 -2.17 -3.16
N ILE A 128 23.76 -0.87 -3.39
CA ILE A 128 23.01 -0.30 -4.52
C ILE A 128 23.57 -0.79 -5.86
N THR A 129 24.89 -0.77 -6.03
CA THR A 129 25.49 -1.14 -7.33
C THR A 129 25.25 -2.61 -7.65
N ASN A 130 25.41 -3.52 -6.68
CA ASN A 130 25.20 -4.95 -6.92
C ASN A 130 23.72 -5.25 -7.19
N GLU A 131 22.80 -4.74 -6.38
CA GLU A 131 21.37 -5.00 -6.58
C GLU A 131 20.81 -4.40 -7.87
N VAL A 132 21.09 -3.13 -8.16
CA VAL A 132 20.62 -2.49 -9.40
C VAL A 132 21.26 -3.15 -10.63
N THR A 133 22.50 -3.65 -10.53
CA THR A 133 23.14 -4.41 -11.63
C THR A 133 22.47 -5.76 -11.85
N HIS A 134 22.07 -6.48 -10.79
CA HIS A 134 21.40 -7.77 -10.90
C HIS A 134 20.00 -7.67 -11.53
N TYR A 135 19.23 -6.64 -11.16
CA TYR A 135 17.89 -6.39 -11.73
C TYR A 135 17.88 -5.43 -12.93
N LYS A 136 19.05 -5.13 -13.51
CA LYS A 136 19.22 -4.20 -14.64
C LYS A 136 18.31 -4.54 -15.82
N GLY A 137 17.57 -3.55 -16.32
CA GLY A 137 16.61 -3.73 -17.41
C GLY A 137 15.34 -4.53 -17.08
N LYS A 138 15.17 -5.05 -15.86
CA LYS A 138 13.94 -5.73 -15.40
C LYS A 138 12.96 -4.77 -14.70
N CYS A 139 13.50 -3.80 -13.96
CA CYS A 139 12.74 -2.78 -13.26
C CYS A 139 12.24 -1.67 -14.22
N TYR A 140 10.96 -1.30 -14.15
CA TYR A 140 10.47 -0.01 -14.68
C TYR A 140 11.05 1.16 -13.87
N ALA A 141 10.98 1.03 -12.55
CA ALA A 141 11.43 2.04 -11.59
C ALA A 141 12.05 1.38 -10.36
N TRP A 142 12.94 2.12 -9.69
CA TRP A 142 13.46 1.84 -8.36
C TRP A 142 12.99 2.89 -7.37
N ASP A 143 12.46 2.45 -6.22
CA ASP A 143 12.41 3.27 -5.02
C ASP A 143 13.82 3.30 -4.41
N VAL A 144 14.57 4.37 -4.70
CA VAL A 144 16.01 4.46 -4.37
C VAL A 144 16.22 4.82 -2.91
N VAL A 145 15.46 5.81 -2.43
CA VAL A 145 15.44 6.21 -1.03
C VAL A 145 13.99 6.28 -0.58
N ASN A 146 13.70 5.60 0.54
CA ASN A 146 12.37 5.49 1.11
C ASN A 146 12.29 6.24 2.46
N GLU A 147 11.25 7.04 2.68
CA GLU A 147 10.86 7.61 3.97
C GLU A 147 11.96 8.40 4.72
N ALA A 148 12.76 9.18 3.99
CA ALA A 148 13.87 9.95 4.56
C ALA A 148 13.45 11.11 5.48
N PHE A 149 12.16 11.46 5.54
CA PHE A 149 11.63 12.56 6.36
C PHE A 149 10.71 12.08 7.50
N ASN A 150 10.69 12.85 8.57
CA ASN A 150 9.67 12.82 9.63
C ASN A 150 8.42 13.60 9.18
N ASP A 151 7.31 13.49 9.91
CA ASP A 151 6.04 14.17 9.55
C ASP A 151 6.13 15.71 9.58
N ASP A 152 7.08 16.29 10.31
CA ASP A 152 7.37 17.74 10.31
C ASP A 152 8.25 18.20 9.13
N GLY A 153 8.79 17.29 8.34
CA GLY A 153 9.72 17.57 7.23
C GLY A 153 11.20 17.66 7.62
N THR A 154 11.56 17.40 8.88
CA THR A 154 12.96 17.16 9.26
C THR A 154 13.45 15.81 8.75
N TYR A 155 14.77 15.64 8.56
CA TYR A 155 15.34 14.34 8.21
C TYR A 155 15.12 13.33 9.34
N ARG A 156 14.71 12.11 8.96
CA ARG A 156 14.65 10.97 9.85
C ARG A 156 16.05 10.59 10.32
N THR A 157 16.19 10.29 11.61
CA THR A 157 17.46 9.80 12.16
C THR A 157 17.57 8.30 11.99
N ASP A 158 18.60 7.87 11.26
CA ASP A 158 18.98 6.47 11.09
C ASP A 158 20.51 6.36 10.99
N VAL A 159 21.03 5.15 10.70
CA VAL A 159 22.48 4.94 10.58
C VAL A 159 23.12 5.74 9.44
N PHE A 160 22.39 5.98 8.34
CA PHE A 160 22.89 6.74 7.19
C PHE A 160 22.95 8.23 7.53
N TYR A 161 21.84 8.81 8.00
CA TYR A 161 21.79 10.22 8.38
C TYR A 161 22.76 10.55 9.52
N ASN A 162 22.84 9.71 10.56
CA ASN A 162 23.70 9.97 11.72
C ASN A 162 25.22 9.86 11.38
N THR A 163 25.59 9.14 10.32
CA THR A 163 27.01 8.88 9.96
C THR A 163 27.47 9.71 8.76
N ILE A 164 26.61 9.87 7.75
CA ILE A 164 26.92 10.54 6.48
C ILE A 164 26.35 11.96 6.44
N GLY A 165 25.26 12.23 7.18
CA GLY A 165 24.42 13.40 6.98
C GLY A 165 23.50 13.23 5.76
N PRO A 166 22.78 14.29 5.33
CA PRO A 166 21.78 14.20 4.26
C PRO A 166 22.36 13.83 2.88
N GLU A 167 23.69 13.87 2.70
CA GLU A 167 24.35 13.46 1.47
C GLU A 167 24.24 11.96 1.16
N TYR A 168 23.76 11.10 2.08
CA TYR A 168 23.49 9.70 1.72
C TYR A 168 22.45 9.58 0.59
N ILE A 169 21.51 10.52 0.50
CA ILE A 169 20.44 10.54 -0.51
C ILE A 169 21.00 10.78 -1.92
N PRO A 170 21.67 11.92 -2.24
CA PRO A 170 22.27 12.11 -3.56
C PRO A 170 23.27 10.99 -3.92
N ILE A 171 24.04 10.50 -2.94
CA ILE A 171 24.95 9.36 -3.12
C ILE A 171 24.23 8.09 -3.59
N ALA A 172 23.04 7.80 -3.05
CA ALA A 172 22.23 6.65 -3.44
C ALA A 172 21.69 6.79 -4.87
N PHE A 173 21.16 7.98 -5.23
CA PHE A 173 20.69 8.26 -6.59
C PHE A 173 21.81 8.21 -7.64
N GLU A 174 23.00 8.75 -7.33
CA GLU A 174 24.18 8.66 -8.20
C GLU A 174 24.62 7.21 -8.42
N ALA A 175 24.64 6.39 -7.36
CA ALA A 175 25.03 4.97 -7.46
C ALA A 175 24.02 4.17 -8.29
N ALA A 176 22.72 4.37 -8.07
CA ALA A 176 21.67 3.70 -8.85
C ALA A 176 21.72 4.10 -10.34
N ALA A 177 21.89 5.39 -10.63
CA ALA A 177 22.01 5.92 -11.99
C ALA A 177 23.26 5.40 -12.72
N ALA A 178 24.36 5.17 -12.01
CA ALA A 178 25.58 4.60 -12.58
C ALA A 178 25.43 3.10 -12.91
N ALA A 179 24.73 2.34 -12.07
CA ALA A 179 24.48 0.92 -12.27
C ALA A 179 23.49 0.66 -13.42
N ASP A 180 22.37 1.37 -13.47
CA ASP A 180 21.43 1.37 -14.59
C ASP A 180 21.00 2.81 -14.97
N PRO A 181 21.58 3.38 -16.04
CA PRO A 181 21.18 4.70 -16.52
C PRO A 181 19.75 4.78 -17.09
N THR A 182 19.10 3.64 -17.36
CA THR A 182 17.83 3.56 -18.10
C THR A 182 16.60 3.37 -17.22
N VAL A 183 16.74 2.72 -16.05
CA VAL A 183 15.66 2.57 -15.07
C VAL A 183 15.24 3.93 -14.49
N LYS A 184 13.96 4.09 -14.13
CA LYS A 184 13.46 5.31 -13.48
C LYS A 184 13.83 5.33 -11.99
N LEU A 185 14.34 6.44 -11.48
CA LEU A 185 14.74 6.59 -10.08
C LEU A 185 13.74 7.43 -9.30
N TYR A 186 13.17 6.85 -8.25
CA TYR A 186 12.12 7.46 -7.42
C TYR A 186 12.60 7.73 -5.99
N TYR A 187 12.15 8.85 -5.43
CA TYR A 187 12.03 9.04 -3.97
C TYR A 187 10.62 8.62 -3.55
N ASN A 188 10.47 7.83 -2.48
CA ASN A 188 9.17 7.29 -2.06
C ASN A 188 8.88 7.60 -0.57
N ASP A 189 7.65 8.03 -0.25
CA ASP A 189 7.27 8.41 1.11
C ASP A 189 5.74 8.45 1.34
N TYR A 190 5.30 8.34 2.61
CA TYR A 190 3.91 8.57 3.06
C TYR A 190 3.69 10.01 3.55
N ASN A 191 2.43 10.41 3.74
CA ASN A 191 2.03 11.74 4.25
C ASN A 191 2.53 12.91 3.38
N ILE A 192 2.83 12.63 2.11
CA ILE A 192 3.23 13.64 1.11
C ILE A 192 2.15 13.84 0.04
N GLU A 193 0.95 13.31 0.23
CA GLU A 193 -0.21 13.37 -0.70
C GLU A 193 -0.98 14.70 -0.61
N SER A 194 -0.65 15.56 0.35
CA SER A 194 -1.21 16.91 0.48
C SER A 194 -0.16 17.88 1.03
N SER A 195 -0.42 19.17 0.90
CA SER A 195 0.52 20.22 1.30
C SER A 195 0.83 20.17 2.80
N GLY A 196 2.13 20.10 3.15
CA GLY A 196 2.61 20.09 4.53
C GLY A 196 4.13 20.21 4.61
N GLY A 197 4.68 20.15 5.83
CA GLY A 197 6.14 20.21 6.07
C GLY A 197 6.88 19.10 5.32
N LYS A 198 6.42 17.85 5.48
CA LYS A 198 6.99 16.67 4.80
C LYS A 198 6.93 16.75 3.28
N ALA A 199 5.79 17.11 2.69
CA ALA A 199 5.65 17.30 1.25
C ALA A 199 6.58 18.41 0.71
N THR A 200 6.73 19.49 1.49
CA THR A 200 7.67 20.59 1.16
C THR A 200 9.12 20.12 1.21
N ALA A 201 9.50 19.30 2.19
CA ALA A 201 10.84 18.71 2.29
C ALA A 201 11.15 17.78 1.10
N ALA A 202 10.22 16.90 0.74
CA ALA A 202 10.32 16.04 -0.44
C ALA A 202 10.45 16.86 -1.75
N LEU A 203 9.65 17.91 -1.91
CA LEU A 203 9.73 18.80 -3.09
C LEU A 203 11.08 19.55 -3.16
N ASN A 204 11.61 19.97 -2.02
CA ASN A 204 12.92 20.63 -1.94
C ASN A 204 14.07 19.64 -2.22
N LEU A 205 13.95 18.37 -1.81
CA LEU A 205 14.88 17.31 -2.19
C LEU A 205 14.92 17.12 -3.71
N VAL A 206 13.76 16.99 -4.36
CA VAL A 206 13.67 16.87 -5.84
C VAL A 206 14.37 18.05 -6.52
N LYS A 207 14.07 19.29 -6.09
CA LYS A 207 14.70 20.50 -6.63
C LYS A 207 16.22 20.52 -6.41
N SER A 208 16.69 20.11 -5.24
CA SER A 208 18.13 20.03 -4.91
C SER A 208 18.88 19.04 -5.80
N LEU A 209 18.36 17.81 -5.95
CA LEU A 209 18.95 16.79 -6.82
C LEU A 209 19.02 17.28 -8.28
N LYS A 210 17.93 17.85 -8.80
CA LYS A 210 17.90 18.39 -10.17
C LYS A 210 18.83 19.59 -10.37
N ALA A 211 18.94 20.49 -9.39
CA ALA A 211 19.88 21.61 -9.45
C ALA A 211 21.36 21.15 -9.44
N ARG A 212 21.64 19.98 -8.85
CA ARG A 212 22.96 19.33 -8.85
C ARG A 212 23.22 18.46 -10.11
N GLY A 213 22.25 18.36 -11.03
CA GLY A 213 22.33 17.46 -12.18
C GLY A 213 22.19 15.97 -11.84
N ILE A 214 21.75 15.63 -10.64
CA ILE A 214 21.56 14.24 -10.19
C ILE A 214 20.23 13.72 -10.72
N LYS A 215 20.25 12.52 -11.29
CA LYS A 215 19.09 11.87 -11.90
C LYS A 215 18.07 11.47 -10.83
N ILE A 216 16.92 12.15 -10.85
CA ILE A 216 15.68 11.76 -10.21
C ILE A 216 14.56 11.88 -11.24
N ASP A 217 13.85 10.78 -11.46
CA ASP A 217 12.82 10.69 -12.50
C ASP A 217 11.41 10.82 -11.94
N GLY A 218 11.19 10.47 -10.67
CA GLY A 218 9.85 10.41 -10.08
C GLY A 218 9.79 10.63 -8.56
N VAL A 219 8.58 10.89 -8.07
CA VAL A 219 8.21 10.77 -6.66
C VAL A 219 7.08 9.76 -6.51
N GLY A 220 7.26 8.82 -5.60
CA GLY A 220 6.28 7.84 -5.17
C GLY A 220 5.57 8.34 -3.93
N LEU A 221 4.24 8.36 -3.97
CA LEU A 221 3.41 8.76 -2.85
C LEU A 221 2.72 7.49 -2.34
N GLN A 222 3.05 7.05 -1.12
CA GLN A 222 2.59 5.76 -0.62
C GLN A 222 1.06 5.69 -0.54
N ALA A 223 0.39 6.74 -0.08
CA ALA A 223 -1.06 6.82 0.07
C ALA A 223 -1.67 5.78 1.04
N HIS A 224 -0.95 5.48 2.13
CA HIS A 224 -1.49 4.75 3.29
C HIS A 224 -2.46 5.64 4.10
N PHE A 225 -3.76 5.49 3.87
CA PHE A 225 -4.76 6.37 4.47
C PHE A 225 -5.60 5.69 5.57
N ILE A 226 -6.35 6.53 6.28
CA ILE A 226 -7.41 6.14 7.20
C ILE A 226 -8.74 6.58 6.60
N VAL A 227 -9.75 5.71 6.63
CA VAL A 227 -11.11 6.01 6.18
C VAL A 227 -11.63 7.31 6.81
N GLY A 228 -12.00 8.29 5.99
CA GLY A 228 -12.49 9.60 6.40
C GLY A 228 -11.42 10.60 6.83
N SER A 229 -10.14 10.23 6.77
CA SER A 229 -8.98 11.13 6.96
C SER A 229 -8.14 11.28 5.68
N THR A 230 -8.55 10.64 4.58
CA THR A 230 -7.96 10.78 3.24
C THR A 230 -8.04 12.25 2.77
N PRO A 231 -6.95 12.86 2.26
CA PRO A 231 -6.99 14.21 1.74
C PRO A 231 -7.99 14.37 0.59
N SER A 232 -8.61 15.55 0.45
CA SER A 232 -9.58 15.78 -0.63
C SER A 232 -8.95 15.62 -2.01
N LEU A 233 -9.76 15.21 -2.99
CA LEU A 233 -9.37 15.16 -4.41
C LEU A 233 -8.63 16.43 -4.86
N SER A 234 -9.12 17.61 -4.49
CA SER A 234 -8.48 18.89 -4.82
C SER A 234 -7.12 19.09 -4.14
N ALA A 235 -6.95 18.67 -2.89
CA ALA A 235 -5.67 18.75 -2.18
C ALA A 235 -4.64 17.80 -2.79
N GLN A 236 -5.05 16.58 -3.13
CA GLN A 236 -4.21 15.58 -3.80
C GLN A 236 -3.76 16.07 -5.19
N VAL A 237 -4.69 16.55 -6.02
CA VAL A 237 -4.39 17.15 -7.34
C VAL A 237 -3.45 18.34 -7.22
N ALA A 238 -3.71 19.28 -6.30
CA ALA A 238 -2.86 20.46 -6.13
C ALA A 238 -1.42 20.07 -5.75
N ASN A 239 -1.27 19.10 -4.84
CA ASN A 239 0.01 18.67 -4.34
C ASN A 239 0.82 17.83 -5.36
N LEU A 240 0.18 16.86 -6.05
CA LEU A 240 0.80 16.11 -7.15
C LEU A 240 1.34 17.04 -8.23
N ASN A 241 0.60 18.08 -8.59
CA ASN A 241 1.04 19.09 -9.55
C ASN A 241 2.30 19.85 -9.11
N THR A 242 2.63 19.94 -7.82
CA THR A 242 3.89 20.59 -7.38
C THR A 242 5.12 19.77 -7.76
N PHE A 243 5.03 18.44 -7.67
CA PHE A 243 6.10 17.52 -8.10
C PHE A 243 6.18 17.46 -9.64
N ILE A 244 5.05 17.39 -10.34
CA ILE A 244 5.01 17.47 -11.81
C ILE A 244 5.63 18.78 -12.31
N ALA A 245 5.34 19.92 -11.65
CA ALA A 245 5.94 21.22 -11.98
C ALA A 245 7.44 21.29 -11.65
N ALA A 246 7.95 20.50 -10.70
CA ALA A 246 9.38 20.29 -10.52
C ALA A 246 10.01 19.40 -11.63
N GLY A 247 9.19 18.85 -12.53
CA GLY A 247 9.60 18.08 -13.71
C GLY A 247 10.04 16.66 -13.37
N VAL A 248 9.24 15.96 -12.56
CA VAL A 248 9.37 14.51 -12.27
C VAL A 248 8.03 13.82 -12.46
N GLU A 249 8.04 12.52 -12.74
CA GLU A 249 6.87 11.66 -12.73
C GLU A 249 6.26 11.56 -11.32
N VAL A 250 4.96 11.27 -11.23
CA VAL A 250 4.30 10.93 -9.96
C VAL A 250 3.50 9.64 -10.09
N ALA A 251 3.48 8.84 -9.04
CA ALA A 251 2.72 7.61 -8.93
C ALA A 251 2.22 7.41 -7.50
N TYR A 252 1.07 6.75 -7.33
CA TYR A 252 0.72 6.16 -6.04
C TYR A 252 1.34 4.76 -5.93
N THR A 253 2.01 4.47 -4.83
CA THR A 253 2.95 3.35 -4.75
C THR A 253 2.57 2.26 -3.75
N GLU A 254 1.76 2.56 -2.74
CA GLU A 254 1.45 1.64 -1.64
C GLU A 254 -0.01 1.84 -1.14
N LEU A 255 -0.96 2.10 -2.05
CA LEU A 255 -2.30 2.56 -1.70
C LEU A 255 -3.11 1.52 -0.88
N ASP A 256 -3.46 1.91 0.35
CA ASP A 256 -4.45 1.25 1.20
C ASP A 256 -5.26 2.30 2.00
N ILE A 257 -6.50 1.97 2.39
CA ILE A 257 -7.36 2.93 3.11
C ILE A 257 -8.06 2.22 4.27
N ARG A 258 -7.40 2.19 5.43
CA ARG A 258 -7.79 1.33 6.56
C ARG A 258 -8.89 1.87 7.44
N PHE A 259 -9.68 0.96 8.00
CA PHE A 259 -10.56 1.23 9.15
C PHE A 259 -9.74 1.22 10.44
N THR A 260 -9.93 2.24 11.30
CA THR A 260 -9.29 2.32 12.63
C THR A 260 -9.92 1.41 13.68
N SER A 261 -11.05 0.77 13.37
CA SER A 261 -11.68 -0.25 14.19
C SER A 261 -12.55 -1.17 13.33
N LEU A 262 -12.62 -2.44 13.71
CA LEU A 262 -13.44 -3.46 13.06
C LEU A 262 -14.52 -4.00 14.01
N PRO A 263 -15.69 -4.45 13.50
CA PRO A 263 -16.07 -4.49 12.08
C PRO A 263 -16.39 -3.12 11.50
N ALA A 264 -16.18 -2.96 10.19
CA ALA A 264 -16.49 -1.74 9.45
C ALA A 264 -17.98 -1.33 9.57
N THR A 265 -18.23 -0.02 9.68
CA THR A 265 -19.60 0.53 9.69
C THR A 265 -20.10 0.81 8.26
N THR A 266 -21.41 0.81 8.05
CA THR A 266 -22.01 1.13 6.74
C THR A 266 -21.59 2.52 6.21
N SER A 267 -21.51 3.52 7.10
CA SER A 267 -21.04 4.86 6.74
C SER A 267 -19.54 4.86 6.41
N GLY A 268 -18.73 4.10 7.15
CA GLY A 268 -17.30 3.97 6.85
C GLY A 268 -17.03 3.22 5.53
N LEU A 269 -17.84 2.23 5.14
CA LEU A 269 -17.75 1.58 3.82
C LEU A 269 -18.09 2.55 2.69
N ALA A 270 -19.10 3.40 2.86
CA ALA A 270 -19.41 4.48 1.92
C ALA A 270 -18.29 5.54 1.85
N GLN A 271 -17.65 5.84 2.98
CA GLN A 271 -16.51 6.76 3.03
C GLN A 271 -15.27 6.15 2.35
N GLN A 272 -14.93 4.89 2.62
CA GLN A 272 -13.83 4.18 1.95
C GLN A 272 -14.00 4.16 0.41
N THR A 273 -15.24 4.00 -0.06
CA THR A 273 -15.58 4.11 -1.51
C THR A 273 -15.22 5.49 -2.07
N THR A 274 -15.54 6.55 -1.32
CA THR A 274 -15.28 7.95 -1.68
C THR A 274 -13.78 8.27 -1.64
N ASP A 275 -13.08 7.74 -0.65
CA ASP A 275 -11.64 7.93 -0.45
C ASP A 275 -10.84 7.27 -1.59
N TYR A 276 -11.15 6.01 -1.92
CA TYR A 276 -10.56 5.32 -3.07
C TYR A 276 -10.85 6.04 -4.39
N TYR A 277 -12.10 6.49 -4.59
CA TYR A 277 -12.46 7.29 -5.77
C TYR A 277 -11.62 8.57 -5.87
N ASN A 278 -11.49 9.32 -4.77
CA ASN A 278 -10.76 10.60 -4.74
C ASN A 278 -9.28 10.43 -5.08
N THR A 279 -8.60 9.45 -4.48
CA THR A 279 -7.16 9.22 -4.72
C THR A 279 -6.91 8.74 -6.15
N VAL A 280 -7.70 7.80 -6.66
CA VAL A 280 -7.58 7.33 -8.06
C VAL A 280 -7.90 8.45 -9.05
N ALA A 281 -8.95 9.22 -8.79
CA ALA A 281 -9.34 10.36 -9.64
C ALA A 281 -8.30 11.48 -9.63
N ALA A 282 -7.59 11.70 -8.52
CA ALA A 282 -6.50 12.67 -8.46
C ALA A 282 -5.37 12.29 -9.43
N CYS A 283 -4.99 11.01 -9.41
CA CYS A 283 -4.00 10.43 -10.30
C CYS A 283 -4.39 10.59 -11.79
N VAL A 284 -5.65 10.28 -12.13
CA VAL A 284 -6.21 10.45 -13.47
C VAL A 284 -6.23 11.92 -13.93
N GLN A 285 -6.58 12.86 -13.04
CA GLN A 285 -6.67 14.28 -13.39
C GLN A 285 -5.32 14.93 -13.70
N VAL A 286 -4.24 14.49 -13.04
CA VAL A 286 -2.89 15.05 -13.25
C VAL A 286 -2.07 14.30 -14.31
N GLY A 287 -2.57 13.18 -14.84
CA GLY A 287 -1.81 12.32 -15.74
C GLY A 287 -0.65 11.59 -15.06
N CYS A 288 -0.86 11.11 -13.83
CA CYS A 288 0.12 10.30 -13.12
C CYS A 288 0.48 9.03 -13.91
N VAL A 289 1.67 8.45 -13.67
CA VAL A 289 2.11 7.29 -14.48
C VAL A 289 1.47 5.96 -14.07
N GLY A 290 1.01 5.82 -12.82
CA GLY A 290 0.39 4.58 -12.34
C GLY A 290 -0.04 4.62 -10.89
N ILE A 291 -0.79 3.58 -10.49
CA ILE A 291 -1.25 3.32 -9.11
C ILE A 291 -0.88 1.89 -8.76
N THR A 292 -0.40 1.70 -7.54
CA THR A 292 -0.14 0.39 -6.93
C THR A 292 -0.90 0.32 -5.60
N ILE A 293 -1.59 -0.78 -5.34
CA ILE A 293 -2.17 -1.08 -4.01
C ILE A 293 -1.23 -2.00 -3.21
N TRP A 294 -1.17 -1.82 -1.89
CA TRP A 294 -0.21 -2.55 -1.05
C TRP A 294 -0.76 -3.91 -0.60
N ASP A 295 -0.54 -4.89 -1.49
CA ASP A 295 -1.41 -6.06 -1.70
C ASP A 295 -2.81 -5.65 -2.22
N TYR A 296 -3.61 -6.61 -2.68
CA TYR A 296 -4.96 -6.37 -3.18
C TYR A 296 -6.07 -6.94 -2.30
N THR A 297 -5.77 -7.85 -1.35
CA THR A 297 -6.75 -8.50 -0.49
C THR A 297 -6.47 -8.29 1.00
N ASP A 298 -7.54 -8.02 1.75
CA ASP A 298 -7.52 -7.97 3.22
C ASP A 298 -6.96 -9.25 3.88
N LYS A 299 -6.83 -10.36 3.13
CA LYS A 299 -6.19 -11.60 3.58
C LYS A 299 -4.71 -11.43 3.91
N TYR A 300 -3.99 -10.61 3.14
CA TYR A 300 -2.53 -10.48 3.19
C TYR A 300 -2.05 -9.05 3.50
N SER A 301 -2.99 -8.11 3.69
CA SER A 301 -2.67 -6.76 4.16
C SER A 301 -1.77 -6.75 5.39
N TRP A 302 -0.72 -5.94 5.34
CA TRP A 302 0.19 -5.65 6.46
C TRP A 302 -0.46 -4.94 7.66
N ILE A 303 -1.64 -4.33 7.46
CA ILE A 303 -2.24 -3.42 8.45
C ILE A 303 -2.56 -4.08 9.79
N PRO A 304 -3.18 -5.28 9.89
CA PRO A 304 -3.54 -5.86 11.17
C PRO A 304 -2.33 -6.21 12.06
N SER A 305 -1.14 -6.45 11.49
CA SER A 305 0.09 -6.68 12.25
C SER A 305 0.78 -5.38 12.67
N THR A 306 0.70 -4.31 11.86
CA THR A 306 1.24 -2.98 12.21
C THR A 306 0.33 -2.19 13.16
N PHE A 307 -0.98 -2.27 12.96
CA PHE A 307 -2.01 -1.48 13.62
C PHE A 307 -3.09 -2.39 14.21
N SER A 308 -2.85 -2.89 15.43
CA SER A 308 -3.76 -3.81 16.13
C SER A 308 -5.21 -3.30 16.17
N GLY A 309 -6.14 -4.13 15.70
CA GLY A 309 -7.58 -3.81 15.63
C GLY A 309 -8.02 -3.01 14.40
N GLN A 310 -7.09 -2.67 13.50
CA GLN A 310 -7.34 -1.97 12.23
C GLN A 310 -7.26 -2.97 11.06
N GLY A 311 -7.88 -2.63 9.92
CA GLY A 311 -7.91 -3.51 8.75
C GLY A 311 -8.97 -3.12 7.72
N ASP A 312 -9.53 -4.12 7.05
CA ASP A 312 -10.49 -4.02 5.94
C ASP A 312 -10.10 -2.94 4.92
N ALA A 313 -8.82 -2.81 4.60
CA ALA A 313 -8.23 -1.65 3.94
C ALA A 313 -8.18 -1.73 2.42
N LEU A 314 -8.23 -2.94 1.84
CA LEU A 314 -7.94 -3.19 0.42
C LEU A 314 -9.21 -3.46 -0.41
N PRO A 315 -9.16 -3.52 -1.75
CA PRO A 315 -10.37 -3.62 -2.57
C PRO A 315 -10.97 -5.02 -2.67
N TRP A 316 -10.29 -6.07 -2.18
CA TRP A 316 -10.85 -7.42 -2.02
C TRP A 316 -10.88 -7.82 -0.54
N ASP A 317 -11.92 -8.55 -0.14
CA ASP A 317 -12.01 -9.15 1.20
C ASP A 317 -11.04 -10.33 1.37
N SER A 318 -11.01 -10.89 2.58
CA SER A 318 -10.14 -12.03 2.92
C SER A 318 -10.53 -13.36 2.24
N ASN A 319 -11.66 -13.41 1.53
CA ASN A 319 -12.12 -14.53 0.71
C ASN A 319 -11.84 -14.33 -0.79
N LEU A 320 -11.07 -13.30 -1.14
CA LEU A 320 -10.78 -12.88 -2.52
C LEU A 320 -12.03 -12.42 -3.29
N VAL A 321 -13.03 -11.86 -2.59
CA VAL A 321 -14.23 -11.25 -3.20
C VAL A 321 -14.07 -9.74 -3.28
N LYS A 322 -14.34 -9.16 -4.46
CA LYS A 322 -14.30 -7.71 -4.69
C LYS A 322 -15.26 -6.98 -3.75
N LYS A 323 -14.74 -6.09 -2.90
CA LYS A 323 -15.54 -5.25 -1.99
C LYS A 323 -16.22 -4.17 -2.80
N ALA A 324 -17.54 -4.28 -2.93
CA ALA A 324 -18.36 -3.44 -3.81
C ALA A 324 -18.21 -1.92 -3.57
N GLY A 325 -17.81 -1.50 -2.37
CA GLY A 325 -17.42 -0.12 -2.10
C GLY A 325 -16.07 0.23 -2.76
N ALA A 326 -14.97 -0.10 -2.07
CA ALA A 326 -13.60 0.21 -2.49
C ALA A 326 -13.32 -0.11 -3.97
N TYR A 327 -13.62 -1.34 -4.42
CA TYR A 327 -13.29 -1.77 -5.79
C TYR A 327 -14.07 -0.98 -6.85
N TYR A 328 -15.38 -0.77 -6.69
CA TYR A 328 -16.15 0.02 -7.68
C TYR A 328 -15.91 1.53 -7.57
N GLY A 329 -15.43 2.03 -6.42
CA GLY A 329 -14.88 3.39 -6.29
C GLY A 329 -13.69 3.61 -7.23
N ILE A 330 -12.75 2.66 -7.27
CA ILE A 330 -11.61 2.68 -8.21
C ILE A 330 -12.11 2.61 -9.66
N VAL A 331 -12.98 1.64 -10.00
CA VAL A 331 -13.53 1.48 -11.36
C VAL A 331 -14.22 2.75 -11.86
N SER A 332 -15.01 3.41 -11.00
CA SER A 332 -15.70 4.67 -11.30
C SER A 332 -14.72 5.80 -11.59
N ALA A 333 -13.66 5.96 -10.77
CA ALA A 333 -12.62 6.96 -11.00
C ALA A 333 -11.83 6.72 -12.29
N LEU A 334 -11.61 5.46 -12.66
CA LEU A 334 -11.03 5.07 -13.95
C LEU A 334 -12.05 5.13 -15.12
N GLY A 335 -13.25 5.66 -14.89
CA GLY A 335 -14.29 5.87 -15.92
C GLY A 335 -14.96 4.59 -16.44
N GLY A 336 -14.80 3.46 -15.75
CA GLY A 336 -15.55 2.25 -16.02
C GLY A 336 -16.97 2.34 -15.48
N THR A 337 -17.95 1.81 -16.22
CA THR A 337 -19.32 1.66 -15.71
C THR A 337 -19.37 0.49 -14.75
N ALA A 338 -19.65 0.76 -13.47
CA ALA A 338 -19.90 -0.24 -12.46
C ALA A 338 -21.19 -1.01 -12.78
N THR A 339 -21.09 -2.03 -13.62
CA THR A 339 -22.18 -2.97 -13.88
C THR A 339 -22.23 -3.94 -12.73
N ALA A 340 -22.89 -3.54 -11.63
CA ALA A 340 -23.32 -4.49 -10.61
C ALA A 340 -24.13 -5.57 -11.33
N THR A 341 -23.69 -6.83 -11.25
CA THR A 341 -24.39 -7.97 -11.86
C THR A 341 -25.66 -8.28 -11.05
N THR A 342 -26.64 -7.38 -11.13
CA THR A 342 -28.01 -7.73 -10.82
C THR A 342 -28.48 -8.69 -11.90
N THR A 343 -28.72 -9.95 -11.51
CA THR A 343 -29.37 -10.93 -12.39
C THR A 343 -30.78 -10.43 -12.70
N ALA A 344 -30.93 -9.69 -13.78
CA ALA A 344 -32.16 -9.00 -14.13
C ALA A 344 -33.25 -10.02 -14.49
N VAL A 345 -34.22 -10.21 -13.60
CA VAL A 345 -35.53 -10.74 -13.97
C VAL A 345 -36.24 -9.64 -14.77
N PRO A 346 -36.82 -9.92 -15.96
CA PRO A 346 -37.31 -8.87 -16.84
C PRO A 346 -38.42 -8.01 -16.23
N THR A 347 -38.20 -6.70 -16.15
CA THR A 347 -39.21 -5.73 -15.74
C THR A 347 -40.08 -5.30 -16.92
N THR A 348 -41.39 -5.50 -16.82
CA THR A 348 -42.36 -4.78 -17.66
C THR A 348 -42.66 -3.41 -17.04
N SER A 349 -42.21 -2.34 -17.70
CA SER A 349 -42.64 -0.96 -17.49
C SER A 349 -44.16 -0.78 -17.75
N ALA A 350 -44.88 0.20 -17.21
CA ALA A 350 -44.68 1.11 -16.07
C ALA A 350 -46.01 1.88 -15.85
N THR A 351 -46.29 2.37 -14.64
CA THR A 351 -47.12 3.58 -14.41
C THR A 351 -46.94 4.11 -12.99
N THR A 352 -47.09 5.42 -12.80
CA THR A 352 -46.72 6.16 -11.58
C THR A 352 -47.94 6.56 -10.73
N ALA A 353 -47.77 6.55 -9.40
CA ALA A 353 -48.65 7.11 -8.36
C ALA A 353 -50.02 6.43 -8.13
N PRO A 354 -50.71 6.63 -6.97
CA PRO A 354 -50.31 7.34 -5.74
C PRO A 354 -50.21 6.40 -4.51
N GLY A 355 -50.06 6.96 -3.31
CA GLY A 355 -49.92 6.17 -2.06
C GLY A 355 -51.23 5.64 -1.47
N GLY A 356 -51.11 4.60 -0.63
CA GLY A 356 -52.15 4.11 0.28
C GLY A 356 -52.84 2.79 -0.14
N SER A 357 -53.02 1.89 0.83
CA SER A 357 -53.85 0.67 0.74
C SER A 357 -53.35 -0.47 -0.16
N GLY A 358 -52.17 -1.03 0.16
CA GLY A 358 -51.73 -2.35 -0.32
C GLY A 358 -51.97 -3.46 0.71
N THR A 359 -51.82 -4.72 0.29
CA THR A 359 -51.54 -5.84 1.19
C THR A 359 -50.10 -6.30 0.98
N GLN A 360 -49.44 -6.70 2.06
CA GLN A 360 -48.07 -7.17 2.08
C GLN A 360 -47.99 -8.66 1.77
N VAL A 361 -47.05 -9.02 0.90
CA VAL A 361 -46.76 -10.42 0.56
C VAL A 361 -46.13 -11.17 1.75
N HIS A 362 -46.03 -12.50 1.66
CA HIS A 362 -45.31 -13.31 2.66
C HIS A 362 -43.91 -12.72 2.91
N TRP A 363 -43.53 -12.54 4.18
CA TRP A 363 -42.28 -11.91 4.63
C TRP A 363 -42.13 -10.41 4.35
N GLY A 364 -43.14 -9.76 3.78
CA GLY A 364 -43.21 -8.30 3.67
C GLY A 364 -43.37 -7.63 5.05
N GLN A 365 -42.77 -6.45 5.20
CA GLN A 365 -42.94 -5.64 6.41
C GLN A 365 -44.34 -5.03 6.44
N CYS A 366 -45.07 -5.30 7.52
CA CYS A 366 -46.45 -4.84 7.75
C CYS A 366 -46.58 -3.94 9.00
N GLY A 367 -45.45 -3.52 9.57
CA GLY A 367 -45.38 -2.63 10.74
C GLY A 367 -43.97 -2.57 11.34
N GLY A 368 -43.83 -1.90 12.47
CA GLY A 368 -42.55 -1.66 13.15
C GLY A 368 -42.08 -0.21 13.07
N ASN A 369 -40.93 0.08 13.69
CA ASN A 369 -40.43 1.45 13.79
C ASN A 369 -40.04 2.01 12.42
N GLY A 370 -40.51 3.23 12.11
CA GLY A 370 -40.25 3.91 10.83
C GLY A 370 -41.05 3.38 9.63
N TRP A 371 -41.91 2.37 9.79
CA TRP A 371 -42.70 1.83 8.69
C TRP A 371 -43.85 2.74 8.29
N THR A 372 -43.86 3.19 7.03
CA THR A 372 -44.92 4.03 6.43
C THR A 372 -45.72 3.31 5.35
N GLY A 373 -45.40 2.04 5.08
CA GLY A 373 -46.07 1.22 4.06
C GLY A 373 -47.33 0.48 4.57
N PRO A 374 -47.96 -0.35 3.72
CA PRO A 374 -49.17 -1.06 4.08
C PRO A 374 -49.01 -2.03 5.27
N THR A 375 -50.11 -2.23 6.02
CA THR A 375 -50.13 -2.97 7.30
C THR A 375 -50.97 -4.25 7.31
N ALA A 376 -51.75 -4.49 6.25
CA ALA A 376 -52.48 -5.74 6.05
C ALA A 376 -51.64 -6.74 5.25
N CYS A 377 -51.88 -8.04 5.41
CA CYS A 377 -51.17 -9.11 4.69
C CYS A 377 -52.07 -9.77 3.63
N VAL A 378 -51.46 -10.32 2.59
CA VAL A 378 -52.15 -11.19 1.63
C VAL A 378 -52.56 -12.48 2.34
N SER A 379 -53.78 -12.98 2.10
CA SER A 379 -54.24 -14.27 2.64
C SER A 379 -53.34 -15.42 2.14
N PRO A 380 -52.95 -16.41 2.98
CA PRO A 380 -53.42 -16.70 4.34
C PRO A 380 -52.63 -16.03 5.48
N TYR A 381 -51.67 -15.16 5.15
CA TYR A 381 -50.69 -14.64 6.11
C TYR A 381 -51.30 -13.61 7.06
N LYS A 382 -50.71 -13.49 8.26
CA LYS A 382 -51.08 -12.47 9.26
C LYS A 382 -49.88 -11.63 9.65
N CYS A 383 -50.12 -10.38 10.03
CA CYS A 383 -49.07 -9.48 10.49
C CYS A 383 -48.71 -9.83 11.94
N THR A 384 -47.55 -10.46 12.13
CA THR A 384 -47.03 -10.82 13.45
C THR A 384 -46.22 -9.66 14.02
N TYR A 385 -46.59 -9.20 15.21
CA TYR A 385 -45.99 -8.04 15.84
C TYR A 385 -44.70 -8.41 16.59
N SER A 386 -43.56 -7.91 16.13
CA SER A 386 -42.33 -7.84 16.93
C SER A 386 -41.93 -6.37 17.07
N ASN A 387 -41.37 -6.01 18.22
CA ASN A 387 -41.20 -4.63 18.69
C ASN A 387 -40.48 -3.72 17.70
N ASP A 388 -39.48 -4.23 16.99
CA ASP A 388 -38.66 -3.41 16.09
C ASP A 388 -39.12 -3.52 14.62
N CYS A 389 -39.68 -4.68 14.22
CA CYS A 389 -40.23 -4.96 12.88
C CYS A 389 -41.44 -5.91 12.95
N SER A 390 -42.54 -5.64 12.24
CA SER A 390 -43.67 -6.57 12.11
C SER A 390 -43.74 -7.14 10.69
N LEU A 391 -44.01 -8.44 10.55
CA LEU A 391 -43.90 -9.18 9.28
C LEU A 391 -45.15 -10.02 8.99
N CYS A 392 -45.48 -10.20 7.70
CA CYS A 392 -46.50 -11.15 7.26
C CYS A 392 -45.99 -12.59 7.28
N GLN A 393 -46.65 -13.46 8.05
CA GLN A 393 -46.20 -14.83 8.32
C GLN A 393 -47.37 -15.84 8.31
N GLU A 394 -47.06 -17.13 8.16
CA GLU A 394 -48.02 -18.22 8.38
C GLU A 394 -48.30 -18.47 9.87
N PHE A 395 -49.44 -19.11 10.15
CA PHE A 395 -49.88 -19.38 11.52
C PHE A 395 -49.11 -20.57 12.11
N GLY A 396 -47.94 -20.30 12.72
CA GLY A 396 -47.10 -21.32 13.37
C GLY A 396 -45.60 -21.19 13.09
N ASP A 397 -45.17 -20.24 12.26
CA ASP A 397 -43.73 -20.00 12.06
C ASP A 397 -43.06 -19.51 13.36
N THR A 398 -41.82 -19.96 13.57
CA THR A 398 -41.01 -19.62 14.74
C THR A 398 -39.72 -18.94 14.31
N TRP A 399 -39.10 -18.16 15.20
CA TRP A 399 -37.80 -17.50 14.91
C TRP A 399 -36.73 -18.48 14.38
N THR A 400 -36.79 -19.74 14.83
CA THR A 400 -35.90 -20.82 14.41
C THR A 400 -36.18 -21.32 12.99
N SER A 401 -37.42 -21.29 12.50
CA SER A 401 -37.77 -21.64 11.10
C SER A 401 -37.41 -20.55 10.09
N LEU A 402 -37.17 -19.31 10.55
CA LEU A 402 -36.55 -18.24 9.74
C LEU A 402 -35.04 -18.47 9.54
N ASN A 403 -34.29 -18.67 10.64
CA ASN A 403 -32.83 -18.77 10.58
C ASN A 403 -32.32 -19.93 9.72
N GLN A 404 -32.96 -21.10 9.82
CA GLN A 404 -32.57 -22.28 9.03
C GLN A 404 -32.75 -22.09 7.52
N ARG A 405 -33.70 -21.25 7.08
CA ARG A 405 -33.97 -21.01 5.64
C ARG A 405 -33.14 -19.87 5.04
N HIS A 406 -32.66 -18.93 5.86
CA HIS A 406 -31.73 -17.87 5.42
C HIS A 406 -30.24 -18.22 5.67
N GLY A 407 -29.93 -19.43 6.16
CA GLY A 407 -28.56 -19.88 6.40
C GLY A 407 -27.85 -19.20 7.59
N VAL A 408 -28.61 -18.51 8.45
CA VAL A 408 -28.07 -17.70 9.55
C VAL A 408 -27.81 -18.58 10.78
N LYS A 409 -26.59 -18.53 11.33
CA LYS A 409 -26.17 -19.32 12.51
C LYS A 409 -26.29 -18.59 13.85
N ASP A 410 -26.63 -17.29 13.88
CA ASP A 410 -26.85 -16.53 15.14
C ASP A 410 -28.32 -16.14 15.29
N ASP A 411 -28.91 -16.44 16.45
CA ASP A 411 -30.36 -16.45 16.68
C ASP A 411 -30.90 -15.09 17.15
N ARG A 412 -30.31 -13.98 16.67
CA ARG A 412 -30.44 -12.65 17.30
C ARG A 412 -30.80 -11.47 16.38
N SER A 413 -30.50 -11.51 15.07
CA SER A 413 -30.89 -10.44 14.14
C SER A 413 -31.09 -10.93 12.70
N LEU A 414 -31.96 -10.24 11.96
CA LEU A 414 -32.24 -10.50 10.55
C LEU A 414 -32.41 -9.16 9.79
N LEU A 415 -31.97 -9.09 8.54
CA LEU A 415 -32.10 -7.90 7.68
C LEU A 415 -33.24 -8.12 6.66
N ILE A 416 -34.25 -7.26 6.68
CA ILE A 416 -35.41 -7.32 5.77
C ILE A 416 -35.76 -5.89 5.32
N GLY A 417 -35.99 -5.70 4.01
CA GLY A 417 -36.52 -4.43 3.48
C GLY A 417 -35.62 -3.19 3.64
N GLY A 418 -34.36 -3.37 4.04
CA GLY A 418 -33.43 -2.29 4.38
C GLY A 418 -33.37 -1.94 5.88
N ALA A 419 -34.11 -2.66 6.74
CA ALA A 419 -34.07 -2.51 8.19
C ALA A 419 -33.42 -3.75 8.86
N THR A 420 -32.65 -3.51 9.93
CA THR A 420 -32.10 -4.57 10.79
C THR A 420 -33.07 -4.84 11.93
N CYS A 421 -33.70 -6.01 11.92
CA CYS A 421 -34.66 -6.45 12.92
C CYS A 421 -33.96 -7.30 13.98
N VAL A 422 -34.14 -6.98 15.26
CA VAL A 422 -33.45 -7.64 16.39
C VAL A 422 -34.48 -8.40 17.23
N LYS A 423 -34.07 -9.54 17.81
CA LYS A 423 -34.96 -10.39 18.61
C LYS A 423 -35.26 -9.76 19.98
N GLY A 424 -36.40 -9.09 20.10
CA GLY A 424 -36.85 -8.51 21.37
C GLY A 424 -37.29 -9.56 22.39
N PHE A 425 -36.79 -9.44 23.62
CA PHE A 425 -37.29 -10.20 24.76
C PHE A 425 -38.68 -9.68 25.18
N SER A 426 -39.71 -10.49 24.98
CA SER A 426 -41.03 -10.22 25.54
C SER A 426 -41.04 -10.46 27.05
N ALA A 427 -41.32 -9.42 27.83
CA ALA A 427 -41.64 -9.52 29.25
C ALA A 427 -42.71 -8.47 29.64
N LYS A 428 -43.98 -8.72 29.25
CA LYS A 428 -45.12 -8.14 29.97
C LYS A 428 -45.50 -9.07 31.12
N GLY A 429 -45.33 -8.62 32.36
CA GLY A 429 -45.71 -9.38 33.55
C GLY A 429 -45.01 -8.91 34.82
N PHE A 430 -45.44 -7.77 35.36
CA PHE A 430 -45.09 -7.38 36.72
C PHE A 430 -45.93 -8.21 37.70
N ASP A 431 -45.31 -8.88 38.67
CA ASP A 431 -45.91 -9.05 40.00
C ASP A 431 -44.84 -8.98 41.10
N ARG A 432 -45.32 -8.74 42.33
CA ARG A 432 -44.61 -8.11 43.43
C ARG A 432 -43.76 -9.08 44.26
N ASN A 433 -42.88 -8.47 45.07
CA ASN A 433 -42.09 -9.06 46.15
C ASN A 433 -40.83 -9.85 45.74
N TYR A 434 -39.72 -9.15 45.46
CA TYR A 434 -38.40 -9.62 45.93
C TYR A 434 -37.36 -8.49 46.10
N VAL A 435 -37.58 -7.58 47.06
CA VAL A 435 -36.53 -6.69 47.58
C VAL A 435 -36.06 -7.20 48.94
N ARG A 436 -34.97 -7.99 48.96
CA ARG A 436 -33.88 -7.97 49.97
C ARG A 436 -32.90 -9.15 49.81
N LYS A 437 -31.64 -8.91 50.19
CA LYS A 437 -30.59 -9.89 50.58
C LYS A 437 -30.10 -10.81 49.43
N LEU A 438 -28.86 -10.70 48.91
CA LEU A 438 -27.57 -10.75 49.63
C LEU A 438 -26.37 -10.22 48.82
N THR A 439 -25.32 -9.85 49.55
CA THR A 439 -23.97 -9.47 49.11
C THR A 439 -23.10 -10.68 48.66
N PRO A 440 -21.96 -10.45 47.98
CA PRO A 440 -21.20 -11.54 47.35
C PRO A 440 -20.27 -12.34 48.28
N ARG A 441 -20.29 -13.66 48.05
CA ARG A 441 -19.21 -14.67 48.15
C ARG A 441 -18.14 -14.58 49.26
N ARG A 442 -18.12 -15.61 50.10
CA ARG A 442 -16.92 -16.31 50.65
C ARG A 442 -17.11 -17.82 50.35
N SER A 443 -16.11 -18.72 50.33
CA SER A 443 -14.88 -18.77 51.13
C SER A 443 -13.73 -19.56 50.45
N TYR A 444 -12.50 -19.08 50.70
CA TYR A 444 -11.28 -19.82 51.06
C TYR A 444 -10.98 -21.25 50.56
N ALA A 445 -9.79 -21.39 49.97
CA ALA A 445 -8.77 -22.33 50.45
C ALA A 445 -7.45 -21.55 50.69
N ARG A 446 -6.58 -22.04 51.59
CA ARG A 446 -5.47 -21.28 52.20
C ARG A 446 -4.22 -22.14 52.25
N LEU A 447 -3.07 -21.68 51.74
CA LEU A 447 -1.77 -22.20 52.19
C LEU A 447 -0.67 -21.14 52.16
N VAL A 448 -0.25 -20.78 53.37
CA VAL A 448 1.06 -20.31 53.84
C VAL A 448 2.08 -19.81 52.81
N LEU A 449 2.40 -18.52 52.88
CA LEU A 449 3.78 -18.05 52.71
C LEU A 449 4.17 -17.24 53.96
N GLN A 450 5.34 -17.56 54.51
CA GLN A 450 5.87 -16.98 55.73
C GLN A 450 7.02 -16.02 55.40
N THR A 451 7.07 -14.94 56.16
CA THR A 451 8.06 -13.84 56.18
C THR A 451 9.53 -14.22 55.89
N GLY A 452 10.27 -13.34 55.21
CA GLY A 452 11.74 -13.44 55.16
C GLY A 452 12.44 -12.35 54.34
N SER A 453 12.72 -11.19 54.95
CA SER A 453 13.63 -10.18 54.41
C SER A 453 15.07 -10.43 54.88
N TRP A 454 16.06 -10.49 53.97
CA TRP A 454 17.42 -10.03 54.31
C TRP A 454 18.30 -9.71 53.10
N SER A 455 19.24 -8.79 53.33
CA SER A 455 20.34 -8.42 52.45
C SER A 455 21.51 -9.41 52.56
N GLY A 456 22.37 -9.51 51.54
CA GLY A 456 23.58 -10.34 51.62
C GLY A 456 24.52 -10.23 50.42
N SER A 457 25.76 -9.83 50.66
CA SER A 457 26.83 -9.62 49.67
C SER A 457 27.81 -10.81 49.58
N GLY A 458 28.57 -10.91 48.47
CA GLY A 458 29.78 -11.76 48.34
C GLY A 458 29.84 -12.53 47.01
N ARG A 459 30.69 -12.22 46.03
CA ARG A 459 32.17 -12.35 45.90
C ARG A 459 32.73 -13.78 45.66
N ARG A 460 33.23 -13.96 44.42
CA ARG A 460 34.49 -14.64 43.97
C ARG A 460 34.62 -16.18 43.95
N GLY A 461 35.39 -16.63 42.94
CA GLY A 461 35.88 -18.01 42.66
C GLY A 461 35.48 -18.43 41.25
N VAL A 462 36.29 -18.56 40.19
CA VAL A 462 37.75 -18.82 39.96
C VAL A 462 38.21 -20.27 40.18
N ALA A 463 38.11 -21.08 39.12
CA ALA A 463 39.04 -22.14 38.65
C ALA A 463 38.32 -22.89 37.48
N ALA A 464 38.76 -22.98 36.23
CA ALA A 464 40.06 -23.35 35.63
C ALA A 464 40.35 -24.87 35.62
N PHE A 465 40.17 -25.51 34.46
CA PHE A 465 40.87 -26.74 34.06
C PHE A 465 41.13 -26.74 32.54
N ARG A 466 42.32 -27.23 32.13
CA ARG A 466 42.84 -27.31 30.73
C ARG A 466 43.20 -28.75 30.35
N LYS A 467 43.48 -28.93 29.04
CA LYS A 467 44.15 -30.05 28.30
C LYS A 467 43.27 -31.27 28.00
N ALA A 468 43.44 -32.01 26.89
CA ALA A 468 44.27 -31.86 25.67
C ALA A 468 43.58 -32.59 24.47
N GLY A 469 44.04 -32.59 23.21
CA GLY A 469 45.25 -32.02 22.58
C GLY A 469 45.25 -32.19 21.05
N GLN A 470 46.30 -31.72 20.36
CA GLN A 470 46.60 -31.97 18.93
C GLN A 470 47.62 -33.12 18.75
N PRO A 471 47.81 -33.62 17.51
CA PRO A 471 49.01 -33.29 16.71
C PRO A 471 48.70 -33.11 15.19
N ILE A 472 49.57 -32.69 14.23
CA ILE A 472 50.88 -31.99 14.13
C ILE A 472 51.05 -31.53 12.64
N LEU A 473 51.85 -30.49 12.34
CA LEU A 473 52.26 -30.03 10.98
C LEU A 473 53.56 -30.70 10.48
N PRO A 474 53.97 -30.52 9.20
CA PRO A 474 54.95 -29.45 8.84
C PRO A 474 54.53 -28.68 7.55
N GLU A 475 54.82 -27.40 7.29
CA GLU A 475 55.97 -26.49 7.52
C GLU A 475 56.90 -26.36 6.27
N ASP A 476 57.61 -25.21 6.15
CA ASP A 476 58.41 -24.67 5.02
C ASP A 476 57.65 -23.94 3.87
N GLN A 477 58.08 -22.79 3.31
CA GLN A 477 59.04 -21.72 3.74
C GLN A 477 58.77 -20.39 2.95
N GLU A 478 59.55 -19.33 3.21
CA GLU A 478 59.35 -17.90 2.83
C GLU A 478 59.73 -17.49 1.35
N PRO A 479 60.00 -16.21 0.98
CA PRO A 479 59.10 -15.04 0.82
C PRO A 479 59.13 -14.35 -0.59
N ILE A 480 58.39 -13.23 -0.69
CA ILE A 480 58.23 -12.24 -1.81
C ILE A 480 59.53 -11.87 -2.58
N PRO A 481 59.44 -11.51 -3.89
CA PRO A 481 59.52 -10.07 -4.20
C PRO A 481 58.56 -9.59 -5.33
N ALA A 482 58.26 -8.29 -5.35
CA ALA A 482 57.66 -7.59 -6.49
C ALA A 482 58.74 -7.20 -7.53
N PRO A 483 58.33 -6.82 -8.75
CA PRO A 483 59.05 -5.75 -9.43
C PRO A 483 58.15 -4.65 -10.04
N HIS A 484 58.56 -3.41 -9.76
CA HIS A 484 58.65 -2.25 -10.64
C HIS A 484 57.52 -1.87 -11.63
N ALA A 485 57.15 -0.59 -11.54
CA ALA A 485 56.49 0.16 -12.61
C ALA A 485 57.42 0.37 -13.81
N GLU A 486 56.83 0.55 -14.99
CA GLU A 486 57.50 1.25 -16.10
C GLU A 486 56.55 2.26 -16.75
N VAL A 487 57.11 3.43 -17.08
CA VAL A 487 56.43 4.55 -17.73
C VAL A 487 56.70 4.47 -19.22
N GLN A 488 55.67 4.66 -20.05
CA GLN A 488 55.89 5.07 -21.43
C GLN A 488 55.16 6.39 -21.72
N ALA A 489 55.97 7.40 -22.01
CA ALA A 489 55.55 8.65 -22.59
C ALA A 489 56.30 8.83 -23.92
N THR A 490 55.55 9.01 -25.00
CA THR A 490 55.97 9.53 -26.32
C THR A 490 54.82 10.44 -26.76
N GLY A 491 55.01 11.72 -27.01
CA GLY A 491 55.90 12.26 -28.04
C GLY A 491 55.12 12.21 -29.37
N ALA A 492 54.23 13.16 -29.69
CA ALA A 492 54.44 14.57 -30.07
C ALA A 492 54.79 14.77 -31.56
N GLU A 493 53.83 15.30 -32.32
CA GLU A 493 53.90 16.04 -33.60
C GLU A 493 52.48 16.63 -33.76
N GLU A 494 52.18 17.91 -33.58
CA GLU A 494 52.67 19.14 -34.25
C GLU A 494 52.34 19.21 -35.75
N ALA A 495 51.21 19.87 -36.06
CA ALA A 495 50.95 20.45 -37.37
C ALA A 495 50.44 21.89 -37.18
N THR A 496 51.30 22.85 -37.52
CA THR A 496 50.94 24.26 -37.74
C THR A 496 50.11 24.37 -39.06
N ARG A 497 49.48 25.48 -39.48
CA ARG A 497 49.86 26.91 -39.37
C ARG A 497 48.77 27.83 -39.98
N ASN A 498 48.60 29.05 -39.45
CA ASN A 498 48.00 30.26 -40.08
C ASN A 498 46.54 30.15 -40.61
N GLY A 499 45.68 31.18 -40.65
CA GLY A 499 45.74 32.65 -40.51
C GLY A 499 44.50 33.20 -41.26
N SER A 500 44.02 34.44 -41.16
CA SER A 500 44.57 35.69 -40.62
C SER A 500 43.49 36.81 -40.64
N GLY A 501 43.48 37.70 -39.64
CA GLY A 501 42.93 39.08 -39.75
C GLY A 501 41.39 39.24 -39.76
N SER A 502 40.83 40.41 -39.45
CA SER A 502 41.46 41.66 -38.96
C SER A 502 40.41 42.72 -38.54
N GLY A 503 40.65 43.42 -37.42
CA GLY A 503 40.11 44.76 -37.13
C GLY A 503 38.62 44.88 -36.75
N SER A 504 38.18 45.95 -36.07
CA SER A 504 38.93 47.08 -35.51
C SER A 504 38.04 47.99 -34.63
N GLY A 505 38.54 48.41 -33.46
CA GLY A 505 38.08 49.59 -32.69
C GLY A 505 36.67 49.53 -32.07
N SER A 506 36.32 50.40 -31.12
CA SER A 506 37.10 51.31 -30.26
C SER A 506 36.12 52.10 -29.39
N GLU A 507 36.39 52.25 -28.08
CA GLU A 507 35.96 53.39 -27.22
C GLU A 507 34.41 53.62 -27.07
N ASP A 508 33.84 54.22 -26.02
CA ASP A 508 34.41 54.75 -24.78
C ASP A 508 33.37 54.74 -23.62
N SER A 509 33.86 55.08 -22.43
CA SER A 509 33.24 55.37 -21.12
C SER A 509 31.76 55.82 -20.93
N ASN A 510 31.32 55.72 -19.65
CA ASN A 510 30.24 56.46 -18.96
C ASN A 510 28.76 56.08 -19.28
N ASP A 511 27.77 56.20 -18.37
CA ASP A 511 27.68 56.58 -16.95
C ASP A 511 26.35 56.03 -16.36
N SER A 512 26.18 56.05 -15.03
CA SER A 512 24.91 56.26 -14.30
C SER A 512 23.76 55.23 -14.39
N SER A 513 23.60 54.49 -13.29
CA SER A 513 22.35 54.25 -12.53
C SER A 513 20.97 54.31 -13.22
N VAL A 514 20.15 53.26 -13.04
CA VAL A 514 18.80 53.33 -12.43
C VAL A 514 18.24 51.90 -12.23
N GLU A 515 17.74 51.68 -11.00
CA GLU A 515 16.59 50.87 -10.53
C GLU A 515 15.62 50.24 -11.58
N PHE A 516 14.85 49.16 -11.32
CA PHE A 516 14.49 48.44 -10.08
C PHE A 516 13.98 47.01 -10.42
N HIS A 517 14.00 46.10 -9.42
CA HIS A 517 13.20 44.86 -9.28
C HIS A 517 13.31 43.72 -10.31
N LEU A 518 13.82 42.57 -9.84
CA LEU A 518 12.97 41.53 -9.22
C LEU A 518 13.60 41.03 -7.91
#